data_AF-A0A9W6MTL3-F1
#
_entry.id   AF-A0A9W6MTL3-F1
#
_cell.length_a   1.000
_cell.length_b   1.000
_cell.length_c   1.000
_cell.angle_alpha   90.00
_cell.angle_beta   90.00
_cell.angle_gamma   90.00
#
_symmetry.space_group_name_H-M   'P 1'
#
loop_
_entity.id
_entity.type
_entity.pdbx_description
1 polymer ?
#
loop_
_entity_poly.entity_id
_entity_poly.type
_entity_poly.pdbx_seq_one_letter_code
_entity_poly.pdbx_strand_id
1 'polypeptide(L)'
;MPAQIVEPRAPGLLEALLAERTLLVGMAQKILKCRLKAEDVVQDVAVKLCQDPPKRAIQRPGSYLRRMVRNHAIDSLRRSVGESAQMAATADMDALASPCACPQDRIATCQELCLVARALQALPSRTRQAFVAHRLGGEPQNAIAARLQVSPTLVNFMMRDATASCRKALEPDESRSAA
;
A
#
# COMPACT_ATOMS: atom_id res chain seq x y z
N MET A 1 6.02 -13.64 -43.44
CA MET A 1 4.78 -13.58 -42.62
C MET A 1 4.07 -14.92 -42.77
N PRO A 2 3.50 -15.55 -41.72
CA PRO A 2 3.33 -15.18 -40.30
C PRO A 2 4.13 -16.18 -39.40
N ALA A 3 4.18 -16.19 -38.08
CA ALA A 3 3.28 -15.73 -37.03
C ALA A 3 4.11 -15.12 -35.90
N GLN A 4 3.71 -13.93 -35.45
CA GLN A 4 4.20 -13.36 -34.21
C GLN A 4 3.64 -14.21 -33.07
N ILE A 5 4.52 -14.98 -32.43
CA ILE A 5 4.22 -15.67 -31.19
C ILE A 5 3.93 -14.58 -30.16
N VAL A 6 2.67 -14.48 -29.75
CA VAL A 6 2.25 -13.61 -28.65
C VAL A 6 2.77 -14.26 -27.37
N GLU A 7 3.94 -13.83 -26.90
CA GLU A 7 4.45 -14.24 -25.60
C GLU A 7 3.48 -13.83 -24.48
N PRO A 8 3.33 -14.63 -23.40
CA PRO A 8 2.33 -14.37 -22.39
C PRO A 8 2.75 -13.16 -21.55
N ARG A 9 2.17 -12.01 -21.88
CA ARG A 9 2.23 -10.77 -21.08
C ARG A 9 1.37 -10.94 -19.82
N ALA A 10 1.97 -10.75 -18.65
CA ALA A 10 1.37 -10.64 -17.29
C ALA A 10 0.86 -11.87 -16.47
N PRO A 11 1.11 -13.15 -16.79
CA PRO A 11 0.68 -14.25 -15.93
C PRO A 11 1.22 -14.14 -14.48
N GLY A 12 2.46 -13.70 -14.30
CA GLY A 12 3.08 -13.64 -12.96
C GLY A 12 2.49 -12.61 -11.98
N LEU A 13 1.85 -11.54 -12.44
CA LEU A 13 1.22 -10.56 -11.53
C LEU A 13 -0.16 -11.01 -11.07
N LEU A 14 -0.93 -11.62 -11.97
CA LEU A 14 -2.22 -12.19 -11.62
C LEU A 14 -2.03 -13.39 -10.68
N GLU A 15 -1.06 -14.26 -10.98
CA GLU A 15 -0.68 -15.37 -10.10
C GLU A 15 -0.24 -14.86 -8.71
N ALA A 16 0.64 -13.85 -8.66
CA ALA A 16 1.05 -13.25 -7.39
C ALA A 16 -0.12 -12.60 -6.64
N LEU A 17 -1.09 -12.00 -7.35
CA LEU A 17 -2.30 -11.44 -6.74
C LEU A 17 -3.17 -12.54 -6.14
N LEU A 18 -3.38 -13.63 -6.88
CA LEU A 18 -4.16 -14.78 -6.40
C LEU A 18 -3.49 -15.43 -5.18
N ALA A 19 -2.17 -15.60 -5.22
CA ALA A 19 -1.39 -16.13 -4.11
C ALA A 19 -1.45 -15.25 -2.85
N GLU A 20 -1.42 -13.92 -3.01
CA GLU A 20 -1.48 -12.96 -1.90
C GLU A 20 -2.91 -12.41 -1.62
N ARG A 21 -3.98 -12.98 -2.22
CA ARG A 21 -5.33 -12.38 -2.19
C ARG A 21 -5.79 -12.02 -0.79
N THR A 22 -5.67 -12.94 0.16
CA THR A 22 -6.11 -12.75 1.55
C THR A 22 -5.41 -11.56 2.21
N LEU A 23 -4.11 -11.41 1.99
CA LEU A 23 -3.31 -10.29 2.51
C LEU A 23 -3.74 -8.97 1.87
N LEU A 24 -3.92 -8.95 0.54
CA LEU A 24 -4.32 -7.76 -0.21
C LEU A 24 -5.71 -7.27 0.19
N VAL A 25 -6.68 -8.18 0.36
CA VAL A 25 -8.01 -7.80 0.85
C VAL A 25 -7.93 -7.31 2.30
N GLY A 26 -7.17 -7.98 3.17
CA GLY A 26 -6.97 -7.52 4.55
C GLY A 26 -6.35 -6.11 4.61
N MET A 27 -5.44 -5.78 3.70
CA MET A 27 -4.90 -4.43 3.56
C MET A 27 -5.95 -3.42 3.13
N ALA A 28 -6.74 -3.72 2.09
CA ALA A 28 -7.80 -2.84 1.62
C ALA A 28 -8.90 -2.64 2.68
N GLN A 29 -9.24 -3.68 3.44
CA GLN A 29 -10.21 -3.63 4.54
C GLN A 29 -9.75 -2.69 5.66
N LYS A 30 -8.47 -2.64 5.98
CA LYS A 30 -7.93 -1.68 6.97
C LYS A 30 -8.17 -0.22 6.56
N ILE A 31 -8.25 0.06 5.26
CA ILE A 31 -8.49 1.39 4.68
C ILE A 31 -10.00 1.68 4.57
N LEU A 32 -10.75 0.76 3.97
CA LEU A 32 -12.17 0.94 3.65
C LEU A 32 -13.11 0.66 4.81
N LYS A 33 -12.64 -0.01 5.86
CA LYS A 33 -13.43 -0.50 7.00
C LYS A 33 -14.60 -1.41 6.61
N CYS A 34 -14.64 -1.91 5.38
CA CYS A 34 -15.66 -2.80 4.86
C CYS A 34 -15.00 -3.94 4.07
N ARG A 35 -15.32 -5.19 4.43
CA ARG A 35 -14.75 -6.37 3.79
C ARG A 35 -15.20 -6.52 2.33
N LEU A 36 -16.49 -6.30 2.04
CA LEU A 36 -17.05 -6.42 0.69
C LEU A 36 -16.36 -5.44 -0.27
N LYS A 37 -16.34 -4.13 0.08
CA LYS A 37 -15.63 -3.11 -0.71
C LYS A 37 -14.14 -3.41 -0.90
N ALA A 38 -13.51 -4.06 0.07
CA ALA A 38 -12.11 -4.46 -0.03
C ALA A 38 -11.91 -5.61 -1.03
N GLU A 39 -12.85 -6.56 -1.09
CA GLU A 39 -12.84 -7.62 -2.09
C GLU A 39 -13.08 -7.08 -3.49
N ASP A 40 -14.04 -6.15 -3.64
CA ASP A 40 -14.30 -5.47 -4.91
C ASP A 40 -13.05 -4.75 -5.42
N VAL A 41 -12.33 -4.05 -4.52
CA VAL A 41 -11.08 -3.37 -4.88
C VAL A 41 -10.01 -4.33 -5.38
N VAL A 42 -9.84 -5.49 -4.73
CA VAL A 42 -8.85 -6.48 -5.19
C VAL A 42 -9.29 -7.11 -6.52
N GLN A 43 -10.60 -7.30 -6.71
CA GLN A 43 -11.16 -7.79 -7.97
C GLN A 43 -10.99 -6.79 -9.11
N ASP A 44 -11.24 -5.50 -8.89
CA ASP A 44 -10.98 -4.42 -9.84
C ASP A 44 -9.51 -4.39 -10.26
N VAL A 45 -8.60 -4.59 -9.32
CA VAL A 45 -7.16 -4.70 -9.60
C VAL A 45 -6.86 -5.91 -10.47
N ALA A 46 -7.44 -7.08 -10.19
CA ALA A 46 -7.28 -8.27 -11.01
C ALA A 46 -7.82 -8.07 -12.44
N VAL A 47 -9.01 -7.50 -12.59
CA VAL A 47 -9.61 -7.16 -13.89
C VAL A 47 -8.71 -6.20 -14.67
N LYS A 48 -8.19 -5.16 -14.00
CA LYS A 48 -7.28 -4.19 -14.61
C LYS A 48 -5.97 -4.82 -15.08
N LEU A 49 -5.42 -5.77 -14.33
CA LEU A 49 -4.22 -6.52 -14.75
C LEU A 49 -4.49 -7.39 -15.99
N CYS A 50 -5.71 -7.90 -16.14
CA CYS A 50 -6.10 -8.66 -17.33
C CYS A 50 -6.30 -7.76 -18.55
N GLN A 51 -6.88 -6.57 -18.36
CA GLN A 51 -7.23 -5.64 -19.44
C GLN A 51 -6.05 -4.79 -19.91
N ASP A 52 -5.24 -4.27 -18.99
CA ASP A 52 -4.08 -3.42 -19.28
C ASP A 52 -2.85 -3.91 -18.50
N PRO A 53 -2.26 -5.04 -18.94
CA PRO A 53 -1.07 -5.57 -18.30
C PRO A 53 0.11 -4.60 -18.42
N PRO A 54 0.96 -4.49 -17.38
CA PRO A 54 2.09 -3.58 -17.42
C PRO A 54 3.04 -3.93 -18.58
N LYS A 55 3.33 -2.93 -19.41
CA LYS A 55 4.18 -3.05 -20.61
C LYS A 55 5.66 -3.34 -20.30
N ARG A 56 6.08 -3.21 -19.04
CA ARG A 56 7.44 -3.46 -18.55
C ARG A 56 7.44 -4.52 -17.48
N ALA A 57 8.50 -5.33 -17.44
CA ALA A 57 8.72 -6.32 -16.40
C ALA A 57 8.80 -5.65 -15.01
N ILE A 58 8.05 -6.18 -14.05
CA ILE A 58 8.02 -5.68 -12.67
C ILE A 58 8.94 -6.55 -11.83
N GLN A 59 10.05 -5.97 -11.36
CA GLN A 59 11.05 -6.69 -10.56
C GLN A 59 10.52 -7.15 -9.18
N ARG A 60 9.50 -6.47 -8.62
CA ARG A 60 8.95 -6.77 -7.29
C ARG A 60 7.41 -6.83 -7.30
N PRO A 61 6.81 -7.92 -7.80
CA PRO A 61 5.36 -8.07 -8.00
C PRO A 61 4.52 -7.76 -6.76
N GLY A 62 4.83 -8.35 -5.61
CA GLY A 62 4.06 -8.13 -4.38
C GLY A 62 4.07 -6.67 -3.91
N SER A 63 5.21 -5.97 -4.03
CA SER A 63 5.29 -4.55 -3.66
C SER A 63 4.46 -3.65 -4.59
N TYR A 64 4.39 -4.02 -5.86
CA TYR A 64 3.58 -3.35 -6.87
C TYR A 64 2.09 -3.58 -6.62
N LEU A 65 1.68 -4.83 -6.40
CA LEU A 65 0.30 -5.22 -6.08
C LEU A 65 -0.21 -4.52 -4.82
N ARG A 66 0.58 -4.53 -3.73
CA ARG A 66 0.24 -3.80 -2.50
C ARG A 66 0.04 -2.31 -2.73
N ARG A 67 0.86 -1.68 -3.60
CA ARG A 67 0.69 -0.26 -3.97
C ARG A 67 -0.57 -0.05 -4.80
N MET A 68 -0.84 -0.92 -5.77
CA MET A 68 -2.00 -0.82 -6.66
C MET A 68 -3.31 -0.99 -5.88
N VAL A 69 -3.42 -2.04 -5.05
CA VAL A 69 -4.58 -2.29 -4.17
C VAL A 69 -4.78 -1.15 -3.18
N ARG A 70 -3.71 -0.66 -2.53
CA ARG A 70 -3.80 0.49 -1.62
C ARG A 70 -4.36 1.73 -2.32
N ASN A 71 -3.86 2.06 -3.51
CA ASN A 71 -4.32 3.23 -4.26
C ASN A 71 -5.81 3.09 -4.62
N HIS A 72 -6.21 1.94 -5.16
CA HIS A 72 -7.62 1.68 -5.49
C HIS A 72 -8.53 1.76 -4.25
N ALA A 73 -8.07 1.26 -3.09
CA ALA A 73 -8.81 1.38 -1.84
C ALA A 73 -8.98 2.83 -1.39
N ILE A 74 -7.94 3.66 -1.49
CA ILE A 74 -8.00 5.09 -1.16
C ILE A 74 -8.95 5.83 -2.11
N ASP A 75 -8.86 5.56 -3.41
CA ASP A 75 -9.71 6.20 -4.40
C ASP A 75 -11.18 5.80 -4.23
N SER A 76 -11.45 4.54 -3.88
CA SER A 76 -12.78 4.06 -3.49
C SER A 76 -13.29 4.75 -2.22
N LEU A 77 -12.44 4.87 -1.19
CA LEU A 77 -12.80 5.60 0.03
C LEU A 77 -13.13 7.07 -0.27
N ARG A 78 -12.33 7.75 -1.09
CA ARG A 78 -12.56 9.16 -1.45
C ARG A 78 -13.89 9.35 -2.20
N ARG A 79 -14.19 8.46 -3.16
CA ARG A 79 -15.48 8.46 -3.85
C ARG A 79 -16.64 8.26 -2.87
N SER A 80 -16.51 7.28 -1.98
CA SER A 80 -17.55 7.02 -0.97
C SER A 80 -17.76 8.18 0.00
N VAL A 81 -16.71 8.92 0.39
CA VAL A 81 -16.86 10.12 1.23
C VAL A 81 -17.55 11.26 0.47
N GLY A 82 -17.23 11.43 -0.82
CA GLY A 82 -17.92 12.39 -1.68
C GLY A 82 -19.40 12.05 -1.88
N GLU A 83 -19.72 10.77 -2.05
CA GLU A 83 -21.09 10.26 -2.18
C GLU A 83 -21.85 10.28 -0.85
N SER A 84 -21.21 9.96 0.28
CA SER A 84 -21.80 10.04 1.62
C SER A 84 -22.09 11.47 2.06
N ALA A 85 -21.33 12.48 1.61
CA ALA A 85 -21.69 13.89 1.81
C ALA A 85 -23.00 14.26 1.11
N GLN A 86 -23.39 13.52 0.07
CA GLN A 86 -24.67 13.64 -0.63
C GLN A 86 -25.78 12.75 -0.02
N MET A 87 -25.41 11.73 0.76
CA MET A 87 -26.31 10.65 1.23
C MET A 87 -26.43 10.51 2.77
N ALA A 88 -25.98 11.50 3.56
CA ALA A 88 -26.09 11.51 5.02
C ALA A 88 -27.53 11.72 5.54
N ALA A 89 -28.49 10.98 4.98
CA ALA A 89 -29.88 10.92 5.43
C ALA A 89 -30.25 9.58 6.10
N THR A 90 -29.46 8.50 6.00
CA THR A 90 -29.87 7.22 6.61
C THR A 90 -28.72 6.31 7.03
N ALA A 91 -28.71 6.02 8.33
CA ALA A 91 -28.32 4.79 9.03
C ALA A 91 -26.86 4.58 9.48
N ASP A 92 -26.78 4.36 10.80
CA ASP A 92 -25.68 3.87 11.64
C ASP A 92 -25.09 2.55 11.17
N MET A 93 -23.79 2.34 11.45
CA MET A 93 -23.15 1.04 11.39
C MET A 93 -22.15 0.86 12.54
N ASP A 94 -22.55 0.01 13.48
CA ASP A 94 -21.71 -0.60 14.50
C ASP A 94 -21.16 -1.96 13.99
N ALA A 95 -20.14 -2.47 14.69
CA ALA A 95 -19.50 -3.80 14.57
C ALA A 95 -18.33 -4.00 13.57
N LEU A 96 -17.26 -4.75 13.89
CA LEU A 96 -16.52 -5.11 15.10
C LEU A 96 -15.30 -5.91 14.60
N ALA A 97 -14.20 -5.83 15.36
CA ALA A 97 -13.06 -6.76 15.48
C ALA A 97 -12.63 -7.66 14.30
N SER A 98 -11.36 -7.51 13.87
CA SER A 98 -10.66 -8.49 13.04
C SER A 98 -10.07 -9.61 13.92
N PRO A 99 -10.34 -10.91 13.67
CA PRO A 99 -9.62 -12.00 14.31
C PRO A 99 -8.32 -12.35 13.56
N CYS A 100 -7.34 -12.81 14.35
CA CYS A 100 -6.23 -13.71 14.00
C CYS A 100 -4.94 -13.17 13.32
N ALA A 101 -3.83 -13.28 14.07
CA ALA A 101 -2.54 -13.86 13.66
C ALA A 101 -1.72 -14.24 14.93
N CYS A 102 -0.95 -15.34 14.88
CA CYS A 102 -0.29 -16.02 16.01
C CYS A 102 0.60 -15.15 16.92
N PRO A 103 0.81 -15.53 18.21
CA PRO A 103 1.64 -14.76 19.16
C PRO A 103 3.11 -14.63 18.77
N GLN A 104 3.73 -15.67 18.18
CA GLN A 104 5.11 -15.59 17.69
C GLN A 104 5.28 -14.56 16.56
N ASP A 105 4.35 -14.53 15.60
CA ASP A 105 4.37 -13.56 14.50
C ASP A 105 4.22 -12.13 15.03
N ARG A 106 3.49 -11.93 16.14
CA ARG A 106 3.39 -10.62 16.80
C ARG A 106 4.75 -10.12 17.27
N ILE A 107 5.63 -10.96 17.82
CA ILE A 107 6.90 -10.51 18.39
C ILE A 107 7.86 -10.06 17.30
N ALA A 108 8.06 -10.88 16.26
CA ALA A 108 8.92 -10.54 15.12
C ALA A 108 8.39 -9.29 14.39
N THR A 109 7.08 -9.25 14.13
CA THR A 109 6.44 -8.09 13.49
C THR A 109 6.56 -6.82 14.37
N CYS A 110 6.43 -6.94 15.70
CA CYS A 110 6.60 -5.79 16.60
C CYS A 110 8.05 -5.28 16.61
N GLN A 111 9.05 -6.16 16.53
CA GLN A 111 10.45 -5.77 16.46
C GLN A 111 10.78 -5.02 15.16
N GLU A 112 10.33 -5.53 14.02
CA GLU A 112 10.46 -4.84 12.73
C GLU A 112 9.75 -3.48 12.71
N LEU A 113 8.54 -3.42 13.27
CA LEU A 113 7.80 -2.16 13.40
C LEU A 113 8.54 -1.15 14.29
N CYS A 114 9.18 -1.60 15.37
CA CYS A 114 10.00 -0.74 16.22
C CYS A 114 11.22 -0.20 15.47
N LEU A 115 11.89 -1.01 14.64
CA LEU A 115 13.02 -0.56 13.82
C LEU A 115 12.60 0.49 12.79
N VAL A 116 11.49 0.24 12.09
CA VAL A 116 10.91 1.19 11.14
C VAL A 116 10.48 2.49 11.83
N ALA A 117 9.86 2.40 13.01
CA ALA A 117 9.43 3.57 13.77
C ALA A 117 10.62 4.44 14.20
N ARG A 118 11.72 3.83 14.67
CA ARG A 118 12.96 4.54 15.02
C ARG A 118 13.59 5.20 13.79
N ALA A 119 13.64 4.50 12.67
CA ALA A 119 14.16 5.07 11.42
C ALA A 119 13.35 6.27 10.95
N LEU A 120 12.02 6.19 11.04
CA LEU A 120 11.15 7.32 10.72
C LEU A 120 11.33 8.48 11.70
N GLN A 121 11.56 8.22 12.99
CA GLN A 121 11.81 9.25 13.98
C GLN A 121 13.10 10.05 13.72
N ALA A 122 14.12 9.41 13.14
CA ALA A 122 15.38 10.05 12.77
C ALA A 122 15.28 10.97 11.53
N LEU A 123 14.20 10.88 10.75
CA LEU A 123 13.98 11.75 9.60
C LEU A 123 13.53 13.16 10.03
N PRO A 124 13.77 14.18 9.19
CA PRO A 124 13.19 15.50 9.38
C PRO A 124 11.66 15.42 9.56
N SER A 125 11.12 16.20 10.50
CA SER A 125 9.70 16.17 10.88
C SER A 125 8.77 16.30 9.68
N ARG A 126 9.12 17.18 8.73
CA ARG A 126 8.38 17.42 7.49
C ARG A 126 8.34 16.17 6.59
N THR A 127 9.48 15.49 6.43
CA THR A 127 9.60 14.25 5.65
C THR A 127 8.80 13.12 6.29
N ARG A 128 8.92 12.98 7.62
CA ARG A 128 8.14 11.99 8.39
C ARG A 128 6.64 12.23 8.26
N GLN A 129 6.17 13.47 8.43
CA GLN A 129 4.75 13.82 8.31
C GLN A 129 4.21 13.58 6.91
N ALA A 130 4.94 13.99 5.87
CA ALA A 130 4.57 13.73 4.48
C ALA A 130 4.48 12.23 4.21
N PHE A 131 5.48 11.46 4.65
CA PHE A 131 5.51 10.02 4.47
C PHE A 131 4.36 9.32 5.19
N VAL A 132 4.10 9.67 6.46
CA VAL A 132 2.98 9.13 7.25
C VAL A 132 1.63 9.49 6.61
N ALA A 133 1.44 10.74 6.20
CA ALA A 133 0.20 11.17 5.54
C ALA A 133 -0.05 10.39 4.25
N HIS A 134 0.99 10.12 3.46
CA HIS A 134 0.88 9.31 2.26
C HIS A 134 0.66 7.81 2.54
N ARG A 135 1.54 7.22 3.37
CA ARG A 135 1.63 5.78 3.61
C ARG A 135 0.67 5.23 4.64
N LEU A 136 0.18 6.06 5.57
CA LEU A 136 -0.85 5.68 6.52
C LEU A 136 -2.16 6.39 6.17
N GLY A 137 -2.13 7.71 6.04
CA GLY A 137 -3.32 8.53 5.75
C GLY A 137 -3.87 8.42 4.31
N GLY A 138 -3.09 7.88 3.38
CA GLY A 138 -3.54 7.73 1.98
C GLY A 138 -3.61 9.05 1.20
N GLU A 139 -3.07 10.14 1.74
CA GLU A 139 -3.06 11.44 1.07
C GLU A 139 -2.17 11.36 -0.20
N PRO A 140 -2.63 11.80 -1.38
CA PRO A 140 -1.85 11.73 -2.60
C PRO A 140 -0.72 12.75 -2.54
N GLN A 141 0.43 12.44 -3.14
CA GLN A 141 1.61 13.30 -3.06
C GLN A 141 1.37 14.71 -3.57
N ASN A 142 0.48 14.90 -4.54
CA ASN A 142 0.09 16.22 -5.04
C ASN A 142 -0.69 17.04 -4.00
N ALA A 143 -1.59 16.40 -3.23
CA ALA A 143 -2.29 17.09 -2.14
C ALA A 143 -1.34 17.43 -0.99
N ILE A 144 -0.42 16.52 -0.67
CA ILE A 144 0.65 16.77 0.31
C ILE A 144 1.53 17.94 -0.15
N ALA A 145 1.88 17.99 -1.44
CA ALA A 145 2.68 19.07 -2.01
C ALA A 145 1.98 20.43 -1.86
N ALA A 146 0.67 20.49 -2.18
CA ALA A 146 -0.15 21.68 -2.00
C ALA A 146 -0.25 22.09 -0.51
N ARG A 147 -0.58 21.15 0.38
CA ARG A 147 -0.72 21.38 1.82
C ARG A 147 0.59 21.85 2.47
N LEU A 148 1.72 21.28 2.03
CA LEU A 148 3.04 21.65 2.51
C LEU A 148 3.65 22.83 1.73
N GLN A 149 2.98 23.40 0.72
CA GLN A 149 3.49 24.47 -0.13
C GLN A 149 4.88 24.18 -0.72
N VAL A 150 5.05 22.98 -1.28
CA VAL A 150 6.29 22.52 -1.93
C VAL A 150 6.02 21.94 -3.30
N SER A 151 7.07 21.74 -4.10
CA SER A 151 6.93 21.08 -5.39
C SER A 151 6.59 19.58 -5.22
N PRO A 152 5.80 18.99 -6.14
CA PRO A 152 5.57 17.54 -6.18
C PRO A 152 6.88 16.74 -6.30
N THR A 153 7.90 17.33 -6.94
CA THR A 153 9.24 16.77 -7.03
C THR A 153 9.89 16.64 -5.65
N LEU A 154 9.79 17.66 -4.80
CA LEU A 154 10.31 17.59 -3.44
C LEU A 154 9.59 16.54 -2.61
N VAL A 155 8.26 16.42 -2.71
CA VAL A 155 7.52 15.35 -2.03
C VAL A 155 7.97 13.97 -2.50
N ASN A 156 8.25 13.79 -3.79
CA ASN A 156 8.82 12.53 -4.30
C ASN A 156 10.20 12.22 -3.69
N PHE A 157 11.08 13.21 -3.53
CA PHE A 157 12.35 13.05 -2.83
C PHE A 157 12.14 12.66 -1.36
N MET A 158 11.24 13.36 -0.66
CA MET A 158 10.87 13.03 0.73
C MET A 158 10.37 11.59 0.86
N MET A 159 9.55 11.11 -0.08
CA MET A 159 9.08 9.71 -0.10
C MET A 159 10.23 8.72 -0.33
N ARG A 160 11.16 9.05 -1.22
CA ARG A 160 12.34 8.22 -1.52
C ARG A 160 13.25 8.10 -0.31
N ASP A 161 13.60 9.21 0.31
CA ASP A 161 14.47 9.24 1.49
C ASP A 161 13.87 8.47 2.65
N ALA A 162 12.58 8.68 2.92
CA ALA A 162 11.88 7.94 3.97
C ALA A 162 11.84 6.43 3.70
N THR A 163 11.57 6.04 2.45
CA THR A 163 11.55 4.63 2.06
C THR A 163 12.94 3.99 2.16
N ALA A 164 14.00 4.72 1.78
CA ALA A 164 15.38 4.26 1.90
C ALA A 164 15.78 4.06 3.36
N SER A 165 15.46 5.03 4.22
CA SER A 165 15.70 4.94 5.66
C SER A 165 14.99 3.75 6.31
N CYS A 166 13.71 3.51 5.97
CA CYS A 166 12.98 2.35 6.48
C CYS A 166 13.57 1.03 5.99
N ARG A 167 14.03 0.96 4.73
CA ARG A 167 14.65 -0.25 4.18
C ARG A 167 15.96 -0.57 4.89
N LYS A 168 16.84 0.42 5.06
CA LYS A 168 18.12 0.26 5.76
C LYS A 168 17.94 -0.24 7.18
N ALA A 169 16.86 0.17 7.86
CA ALA A 169 16.57 -0.27 9.22
C ALA A 169 16.02 -1.71 9.31
N LEU A 170 15.59 -2.29 8.20
CA LEU A 170 15.08 -3.67 8.10
C LEU A 170 16.12 -4.63 7.52
N GLU A 171 17.24 -4.13 7.00
CA GLU A 171 18.36 -4.97 6.60
C GLU A 171 18.98 -5.58 7.88
N PRO A 172 19.14 -6.92 7.96
CA PRO A 172 19.72 -7.55 9.13
C PRO A 172 21.14 -7.03 9.33
N ASP A 173 21.42 -6.57 10.54
CA ASP A 173 22.73 -6.06 10.94
C ASP A 173 23.73 -7.23 10.92
N GLU A 174 24.39 -7.48 9.79
CA GLU A 174 25.45 -8.49 9.63
C GLU A 174 26.61 -8.25 10.64
N SER A 175 26.65 -7.07 11.28
CA SER A 175 27.59 -6.68 12.33
C SER A 175 27.41 -7.41 13.68
N ARG A 176 26.29 -8.15 13.90
CA ARG A 176 25.97 -8.75 15.21
C ARG A 176 26.33 -10.23 15.37
N SER A 177 26.86 -10.88 14.33
CA SER A 177 27.22 -12.31 14.36
C SER A 177 28.69 -12.59 14.74
N ALA A 178 29.45 -11.59 15.17
CA ALA A 178 30.84 -11.74 15.62
C ALA A 178 31.06 -11.05 16.98
N ALA A 179 30.49 -11.60 18.04
CA ALA A 179 30.90 -11.36 19.42
C ALA A 179 30.56 -12.58 20.28
#